data_AF-A0A9W9KAT3-F1
#
_entry.id   AF-A0A9W9KAT3-F1
#
_cell.length_a   1.000
_cell.length_b   1.000
_cell.length_c   1.000
_cell.angle_alpha   90.00
_cell.angle_beta   90.00
_cell.angle_gamma   90.00
#
_symmetry.space_group_name_H-M   'P 1'
#
loop_
_entity.id
_entity.type
_entity.pdbx_description
1 polymer ?
#
loop_
_entity_poly.entity_id
_entity_poly.type
_entity_poly.pdbx_seq_one_letter_code
_entity_poly.pdbx_strand_id
1 'polypeptide(L)'
;MNDIREKGLEDVVLATVPLQGYRTGAERAILVDLAVLETGVERVRQAYGPVNFIPLSNDDPIILAQQPAYEDSPKFPGYMEIQSKYLAEFSKMHRAGNPCDVVTRAWFRESLDKLHSLTQGEFKD
;
A
#
# COMPACT_ATOMS: atom_id res chain seq x y z
N MET A 1 7.91 -8.76 9.68
CA MET A 1 8.62 -8.11 8.57
C MET A 1 10.12 -8.14 8.85
N ASN A 2 10.73 -9.33 8.76
CA ASN A 2 12.18 -9.45 8.99
C ASN A 2 12.99 -8.77 7.88
N ASP A 3 12.44 -8.66 6.67
CA ASP A 3 13.14 -8.13 5.51
C ASP A 3 13.55 -6.64 5.66
N ILE A 4 12.68 -5.78 6.20
CA ILE A 4 13.02 -4.36 6.50
C ILE A 4 14.18 -4.27 7.48
N ARG A 5 14.18 -5.13 8.50
CA ARG A 5 15.24 -5.23 9.51
C ARG A 5 16.53 -5.77 8.93
N GLU A 6 16.47 -6.82 8.13
CA GLU A 6 17.61 -7.43 7.44
C GLU A 6 18.28 -6.43 6.48
N LYS A 7 17.50 -5.52 5.90
CA LYS A 7 17.98 -4.41 5.05
C LYS A 7 18.41 -3.16 5.84
N GLY A 8 18.25 -3.16 7.17
CA GLY A 8 18.63 -2.03 8.02
C GLY A 8 17.83 -0.76 7.73
N LEU A 9 16.51 -0.88 7.55
CA LEU A 9 15.61 0.23 7.20
C LEU A 9 14.61 0.58 8.31
N GLU A 10 14.70 -0.05 9.48
CA GLU A 10 13.79 0.15 10.62
C GLU A 10 13.80 1.59 11.16
N ASP A 11 14.88 2.34 10.91
CA ASP A 11 15.02 3.74 11.31
C ASP A 11 14.29 4.72 10.37
N VAL A 12 13.92 4.27 9.16
CA VAL A 12 13.32 5.13 8.13
C VAL A 12 11.95 4.66 7.65
N VAL A 13 11.60 3.39 7.82
CA VAL A 13 10.28 2.87 7.49
C VAL A 13 9.37 3.00 8.72
N LEU A 14 8.38 3.87 8.62
CA LEU A 14 7.46 4.20 9.71
C LEU A 14 6.30 3.21 9.81
N ALA A 15 5.79 2.79 8.65
CA ALA A 15 4.67 1.88 8.57
C ALA A 15 4.70 1.12 7.24
N THR A 16 3.95 0.03 7.22
CA THR A 16 3.90 -0.89 6.11
C THR A 16 2.47 -1.35 5.90
N VAL A 17 1.99 -1.31 4.68
CA VAL A 17 0.69 -1.86 4.31
C VAL A 17 0.90 -3.01 3.33
N PRO A 18 0.77 -4.26 3.78
CA PRO A 18 0.83 -5.39 2.86
C PRO A 18 -0.41 -5.38 1.98
N LEU A 19 -0.24 -5.05 0.70
CA LEU A 19 -1.31 -4.94 -0.30
C LEU A 19 -1.69 -6.31 -0.90
N GLN A 20 -1.32 -7.40 -0.23
CA GLN A 20 -1.30 -8.71 -0.87
C GLN A 20 -2.69 -9.21 -1.29
N GLY A 21 -2.80 -9.45 -2.61
CA GLY A 21 -3.71 -10.37 -3.30
C GLY A 21 -3.02 -11.29 -4.32
N TYR A 22 -1.73 -11.07 -4.67
CA TYR A 22 -1.15 -11.65 -5.88
C TYR A 22 0.22 -12.29 -5.70
N ARG A 23 0.29 -13.57 -6.05
CA ARG A 23 1.52 -14.34 -6.28
C ARG A 23 1.97 -14.06 -7.71
N THR A 24 2.75 -13.01 -7.94
CA THR A 24 3.49 -12.89 -9.20
C THR A 24 4.56 -13.99 -9.22
N GLY A 25 4.87 -14.54 -10.40
CA GLY A 25 5.52 -15.83 -10.64
C GLY A 25 6.91 -16.12 -10.04
N ALA A 26 7.40 -15.31 -9.09
CA ALA A 26 8.41 -15.72 -8.13
C ALA A 26 7.72 -15.92 -6.78
N GLU A 27 7.49 -17.18 -6.39
CA GLU A 27 6.54 -17.67 -5.36
C GLU A 27 6.61 -17.07 -3.93
N ARG A 28 7.35 -15.97 -3.69
CA ARG A 28 7.58 -15.39 -2.34
C ARG A 28 7.59 -13.85 -2.26
N ALA A 29 7.44 -13.11 -3.35
CA ALA A 29 7.40 -11.65 -3.29
C ALA A 29 6.00 -11.15 -2.93
N ILE A 30 5.91 -10.15 -2.04
CA ILE A 30 4.66 -9.50 -1.65
C ILE A 30 4.68 -8.03 -2.05
N LEU A 31 3.56 -7.51 -2.54
CA LEU A 31 3.41 -6.07 -2.74
C LEU A 31 3.13 -5.40 -1.38
N VAL A 32 3.90 -4.37 -1.08
CA VAL A 32 3.80 -3.61 0.17
C VAL A 32 3.90 -2.13 -0.15
N ASP A 33 2.98 -1.33 0.39
CA ASP A 33 3.16 0.11 0.44
C ASP A 33 3.90 0.50 1.72
N LEU A 34 4.90 1.37 1.60
CA LEU A 34 5.80 1.75 2.68
C LEU A 34 5.63 3.23 2.99
N ALA A 35 5.32 3.54 4.24
CA ALA A 35 5.49 4.90 4.75
C ALA A 35 6.95 5.09 5.12
N VAL A 36 7.66 5.96 4.39
CA VAL A 36 9.10 6.18 4.56
C VAL A 36 9.37 7.64 4.90
N LEU A 37 10.27 7.89 5.84
CA LEU A 37 10.81 9.23 6.06
C LEU A 37 11.48 9.75 4.80
N GLU A 38 11.32 11.04 4.51
CA GLU A 38 11.90 11.68 3.31
C GLU A 38 13.41 11.42 3.20
N THR A 39 14.12 11.48 4.34
CA THR A 39 15.56 11.21 4.44
C THR A 39 15.97 9.76 4.13
N GLY A 40 15.02 8.82 4.14
CA GLY A 40 15.24 7.40 3.90
C GLY A 40 14.81 6.90 2.52
N VAL A 41 14.15 7.72 1.70
CA VAL A 41 13.58 7.31 0.41
C VAL A 41 14.63 6.66 -0.50
N GLU A 42 15.80 7.28 -0.63
CA GLU A 42 16.86 6.74 -1.50
C GLU A 42 17.46 5.43 -0.97
N ARG A 43 17.57 5.26 0.35
CA ARG A 43 18.00 3.98 0.95
C ARG A 43 16.99 2.87 0.67
N VAL A 44 15.70 3.16 0.82
CA VAL A 44 14.63 2.19 0.52
C VAL A 44 14.65 1.81 -0.97
N ARG A 45 14.80 2.79 -1.87
CA ARG A 45 14.91 2.54 -3.32
C ARG A 45 16.13 1.69 -3.69
N GLN A 46 17.27 1.91 -3.06
CA GLN A 46 18.46 1.08 -3.27
C GLN A 46 18.25 -0.37 -2.79
N ALA A 47 17.51 -0.56 -1.69
CA ALA A 47 17.30 -1.87 -1.08
C ALA A 47 16.26 -2.74 -1.78
N TYR A 48 15.24 -2.13 -2.40
CA TYR A 48 14.13 -2.83 -3.07
C TYR A 48 14.10 -2.67 -4.59
N GLY A 49 14.85 -1.71 -5.13
CA GLY A 49 14.84 -1.36 -6.54
C GLY A 49 13.74 -0.35 -6.91
N PRO A 50 13.68 0.03 -8.20
CA PRO A 50 12.69 0.98 -8.68
C PRO A 50 11.27 0.39 -8.66
N VAL A 51 10.29 1.23 -8.35
CA VAL A 51 8.87 0.93 -8.53
C VAL A 51 8.55 1.13 -10.01
N ASN A 52 8.36 0.03 -10.75
CA ASN A 52 8.15 0.04 -12.20
C ASN A 52 6.65 0.11 -12.60
N PHE A 53 5.77 0.54 -11.69
CA PHE A 53 4.34 0.68 -11.94
C PHE A 53 3.83 2.02 -11.42
N ILE A 54 2.71 2.47 -11.99
CA ILE A 54 2.02 3.67 -11.51
C ILE A 54 0.98 3.21 -10.49
N PRO A 55 1.09 3.63 -9.20
CA PRO A 55 0.13 3.23 -8.18
C PRO A 55 -1.30 3.62 -8.57
N LEU A 56 -2.26 2.73 -8.34
CA LEU A 56 -3.69 2.92 -8.62
C LEU A 56 -4.01 3.12 -10.12
N SER A 57 -3.07 2.81 -11.02
CA SER A 57 -3.32 2.77 -12.46
C SER A 57 -3.88 1.41 -12.90
N ASN A 58 -4.28 1.30 -14.16
CA ASN A 58 -4.63 0.00 -14.77
C ASN A 58 -3.48 -1.00 -14.73
N ASP A 59 -2.23 -0.52 -14.68
CA ASP A 59 -1.02 -1.33 -14.65
C ASP A 59 -0.55 -1.61 -13.21
N ASP A 60 -1.28 -1.13 -12.19
CA ASP A 60 -0.99 -1.48 -10.81
C ASP A 60 -1.20 -2.99 -10.62
N PRO A 61 -0.22 -3.73 -10.07
CA PRO A 61 -0.34 -5.16 -9.87
C PRO A 61 -1.60 -5.60 -9.11
N ILE A 62 -2.14 -4.76 -8.22
CA ILE A 62 -3.38 -5.10 -7.49
C ILE A 62 -4.64 -4.90 -8.35
N ILE A 63 -4.59 -3.99 -9.33
CA ILE A 63 -5.67 -3.79 -10.29
C ILE A 63 -5.62 -4.90 -11.34
N LEU A 64 -4.44 -5.16 -11.92
CA LEU A 64 -4.24 -6.14 -13.00
C LEU A 64 -4.68 -7.56 -12.64
N ALA A 65 -4.60 -7.91 -11.36
CA ALA A 65 -4.75 -9.29 -10.98
C ALA A 65 -6.15 -9.59 -10.42
N GLN A 66 -7.04 -8.60 -10.37
CA GLN A 66 -8.46 -8.88 -10.23
C GLN A 66 -8.93 -9.69 -11.43
N GLN A 67 -9.67 -10.78 -11.19
CA GLN A 67 -10.20 -11.61 -12.27
C GLN A 67 -11.10 -10.76 -13.18
N PRO A 68 -11.19 -11.09 -14.49
CA PRO A 68 -11.96 -10.35 -15.49
C PRO A 68 -13.49 -10.38 -15.29
N ALA A 69 -13.98 -10.77 -14.10
CA ALA A 69 -15.42 -10.84 -13.79
C ALA A 69 -16.12 -9.47 -13.78
N TYR A 70 -15.36 -8.36 -13.84
CA TYR A 70 -15.88 -7.00 -13.87
C TYR A 70 -15.42 -6.31 -15.16
N GLU A 71 -16.12 -6.57 -16.25
CA GLU A 71 -15.82 -6.02 -17.58
C GLU A 71 -16.00 -4.48 -17.68
N ASP A 72 -16.67 -3.85 -16.71
CA ASP A 72 -17.01 -2.42 -16.77
C ASP A 72 -16.20 -1.50 -15.81
N SER A 73 -15.59 -2.02 -14.74
CA SER A 73 -14.57 -1.28 -13.95
C SER A 73 -13.78 -2.22 -13.02
N PRO A 74 -12.62 -2.77 -13.44
CA PRO A 74 -11.75 -3.57 -12.57
C PRO A 74 -11.05 -2.74 -11.48
N LYS A 75 -11.29 -1.43 -11.41
CA LYS A 75 -10.62 -0.53 -10.47
C LYS A 75 -11.30 -0.48 -9.13
N PHE A 76 -12.63 -0.40 -9.12
CA PHE A 76 -13.41 -0.23 -7.90
C PHE A 76 -13.18 -1.36 -6.87
N PRO A 77 -13.27 -2.66 -7.21
CA PRO A 77 -13.03 -3.72 -6.23
C PRO A 77 -11.58 -3.72 -5.73
N GLY A 78 -10.62 -3.35 -6.58
CA GLY A 78 -9.22 -3.16 -6.21
C GLY A 78 -9.01 -2.04 -5.21
N TYR A 79 -9.57 -0.86 -5.46
CA TYR A 79 -9.49 0.25 -4.53
C TYR A 79 -10.13 -0.08 -3.19
N MET A 80 -11.26 -0.79 -3.20
CA MET A 80 -11.90 -1.29 -1.98
C MET A 80 -11.00 -2.28 -1.22
N GLU A 81 -10.29 -3.17 -1.93
CA GLU A 81 -9.32 -4.07 -1.33
C GLU A 81 -8.16 -3.29 -0.69
N ILE A 82 -7.52 -2.37 -1.43
CA ILE A 82 -6.44 -1.52 -0.90
C ILE A 82 -6.92 -0.76 0.33
N GLN A 83 -8.09 -0.11 0.26
CA GLN A 83 -8.67 0.64 1.36
C GLN A 83 -8.87 -0.24 2.61
N SER A 84 -9.34 -1.48 2.43
CA SER A 84 -9.48 -2.44 3.52
C SER A 84 -8.14 -2.79 4.17
N LYS A 85 -7.06 -2.99 3.39
CA LYS A 85 -5.71 -3.23 3.93
C LYS A 85 -5.22 -2.04 4.76
N TYR A 86 -5.38 -0.82 4.25
CA TYR A 86 -5.02 0.40 4.98
C TYR A 86 -5.77 0.52 6.30
N LEU A 87 -7.09 0.32 6.29
CA LEU A 87 -7.91 0.37 7.51
C LEU A 87 -7.49 -0.71 8.53
N ALA A 88 -7.16 -1.91 8.06
CA ALA A 88 -6.70 -3.00 8.91
C ALA A 88 -5.37 -2.66 9.61
N GLU A 89 -4.37 -2.17 8.86
CA GLU A 89 -3.08 -1.78 9.45
C GLU A 89 -3.20 -0.55 10.35
N PHE A 90 -4.00 0.44 9.95
CA PHE A 90 -4.30 1.60 10.78
C PHE A 90 -4.92 1.21 12.13
N SER A 91 -5.86 0.25 12.11
CA SER A 91 -6.50 -0.27 13.31
C SER A 91 -5.53 -1.04 14.22
N LYS A 92 -4.59 -1.80 13.65
CA LYS A 92 -3.57 -2.54 14.43
C LYS A 92 -2.66 -1.59 15.21
N MET A 93 -2.24 -0.48 14.60
CA MET A 93 -1.42 0.52 15.28
C MET A 93 -2.13 1.12 16.49
N HIS A 94 -3.44 1.39 16.39
CA HIS A 94 -4.23 1.89 17.52
C HIS A 94 -4.40 0.86 18.66
N ARG A 95 -4.49 -0.43 18.34
CA ARG A 95 -4.65 -1.50 19.34
C ARG A 95 -3.35 -1.84 20.07
N ALA A 96 -2.19 -1.58 19.47
CA ALA A 96 -0.89 -1.95 20.03
C ALA A 96 -0.46 -1.10 21.24
N GLY A 97 -1.25 -0.09 21.66
CA GLY A 97 -0.87 0.84 22.73
C GLY A 97 0.33 1.73 22.38
N ASN A 98 0.92 1.56 21.19
CA ASN A 98 1.93 2.44 20.66
C ASN A 98 1.25 3.75 20.23
N PRO A 99 1.65 4.91 20.77
CA PRO A 99 1.24 6.18 20.21
C PRO A 99 1.77 6.24 18.78
N CYS A 100 0.90 5.96 17.82
CA CYS A 100 1.17 6.21 16.42
C CYS A 100 1.53 7.69 16.30
N ASP A 101 2.76 7.96 15.88
CA ASP A 101 3.26 9.32 15.74
C ASP A 101 2.40 10.11 14.76
N VAL A 102 2.43 11.43 14.87
CA VAL A 102 1.56 12.32 14.09
C VAL A 102 1.80 12.16 12.59
N VAL A 103 3.04 11.88 12.17
CA VAL A 103 3.43 11.76 10.76
C VAL A 103 2.87 10.47 10.17
N THR A 104 3.05 9.34 10.85
CA THR A 104 2.50 8.05 10.43
C THR A 104 0.98 8.10 10.34
N ARG A 105 0.32 8.75 11.31
CA ARG A 105 -1.14 8.93 11.29
C ARG A 105 -1.62 9.79 10.13
N ALA A 106 -0.90 10.88 9.83
CA ALA A 106 -1.21 11.75 8.70
C ALA A 106 -1.11 10.97 7.38
N TRP A 107 -0.04 10.20 7.19
CA TRP A 107 0.15 9.37 6.01
C TRP A 107 -1.00 8.38 5.77
N PHE A 108 -1.47 7.68 6.82
CA PHE A 108 -2.61 6.78 6.70
C PHE A 108 -3.90 7.51 6.32
N ARG A 109 -4.16 8.68 6.91
CA ARG A 109 -5.35 9.48 6.60
C ARG A 109 -5.32 9.95 5.15
N GLU A 110 -4.22 10.55 4.71
CA GLU A 110 -4.07 11.03 3.33
C GLU A 110 -4.23 9.89 2.31
N SER A 111 -3.67 8.71 2.62
CA SER A 111 -3.81 7.53 1.76
C SER A 111 -5.26 7.04 1.70
N LEU A 112 -5.95 6.99 2.84
CA LEU A 112 -7.36 6.60 2.92
C LEU A 112 -8.28 7.60 2.23
N ASP A 113 -8.04 8.90 2.38
CA ASP A 113 -8.81 9.96 1.73
C ASP A 113 -8.65 9.90 0.20
N LYS A 114 -7.42 9.65 -0.28
CA LYS A 114 -7.15 9.42 -1.71
C LYS A 114 -7.93 8.21 -2.23
N LEU A 115 -7.85 7.06 -1.54
CA LEU A 115 -8.59 5.85 -1.93
C LEU A 115 -10.11 6.05 -1.88
N HIS A 116 -10.61 6.79 -0.89
CA HIS A 116 -12.02 7.11 -0.78
C HIS A 116 -12.50 8.02 -1.91
N SER A 117 -11.69 9.00 -2.32
CA SER A 117 -12.02 9.87 -3.46
C SER A 117 -12.14 9.08 -4.77
N LEU A 118 -11.29 8.07 -4.97
CA LEU A 118 -11.30 7.22 -6.15
C LEU A 118 -12.52 6.28 -6.19
N THR A 119 -12.94 5.75 -5.04
CA THR A 119 -14.14 4.91 -4.94
C THR A 119 -15.45 5.69 -5.12
N GLN A 120 -15.47 7.01 -4.85
CA GLN A 120 -16.63 7.88 -5.08
C GLN A 120 -16.66 8.52 -6.47
N GLY A 121 -15.49 8.69 -7.11
CA GLY A 121 -15.36 9.29 -8.44
C GLY A 121 -15.81 8.40 -9.59
N GLU A 122 -15.69 7.08 -9.45
CA GLU A 122 -16.03 6.12 -10.52
C GLU A 122 -17.55 5.91 -10.75
N PHE A 123 -18.43 6.50 -9.92
CA PHE A 123 -19.89 6.39 -10.06
C PHE A 123 -20.57 7.69 -10.52
N LYS A 124 -19.81 8.66 -11.04
CA LYS A 124 -20.35 9.98 -11.44
C LYS A 124 -20.59 10.18 -12.93
N ASP A 125 -20.42 9.14 -13.75
CA ASP A 125 -20.67 9.20 -15.20
C ASP A 125 -21.96 8.48 -15.60
#